data_AF-A0A3S0EDR0-F1
#
_entry.id   AF-A0A3S0EDR0-F1
#
_cell.length_a   1.000
_cell.length_b   1.000
_cell.length_c   1.000
_cell.angle_alpha   90.00
_cell.angle_beta   90.00
_cell.angle_gamma   90.00
#
_symmetry.space_group_name_H-M   'P 1'
#
loop_
_entity.id
_entity.type
_entity.pdbx_description
1 polymer ?
#
loop_
_entity_poly.entity_id
_entity_poly.type
_entity_poly.pdbx_seq_one_letter_code
_entity_poly.pdbx_strand_id
1 'polypeptide(L)'
;PLAEGIRNRVGIATMAVGAISEADHVNSIIASGRADLCAIGRPHLAHPAWTLAEAARIGYRGPIGLDWPAPYRSGKAPLEREFERLRGGSVAAAEQANKALGV
;
A
#
# COMPACT_ATOMS: atom_id res chain seq x y z
N PRO A 1 9.10 -4.97 15.21
CA PRO A 1 9.20 -5.83 16.41
C PRO A 1 8.66 -5.19 17.70
N LEU A 2 8.92 -3.90 17.99
CA LEU A 2 8.49 -3.28 19.26
C LEU A 2 6.96 -3.14 19.38
N ALA A 3 6.29 -2.62 18.33
CA ALA A 3 4.82 -2.45 18.33
C ALA A 3 4.08 -3.78 18.54
N GLU A 4 4.51 -4.83 17.84
CA GLU A 4 3.98 -6.19 17.95
C GLU A 4 4.17 -6.76 19.36
N GLY A 5 5.38 -6.62 19.91
CA GLY A 5 5.68 -7.10 21.25
C GLY A 5 4.84 -6.43 22.34
N ILE A 6 4.47 -5.16 22.17
CA ILE A 6 3.56 -4.46 23.10
C ILE A 6 2.11 -4.94 22.89
N ARG A 7 1.65 -4.98 21.63
CA ARG A 7 0.29 -5.42 21.28
C ARG A 7 -0.02 -6.81 21.83
N ASN A 8 0.85 -7.77 21.59
CA ASN A 8 0.61 -9.17 21.92
C ASN A 8 0.76 -9.48 23.41
N ARG A 9 1.61 -8.75 24.15
CA ARG A 9 1.83 -8.99 25.58
C ARG A 9 0.88 -8.20 26.48
N VAL A 10 0.57 -6.96 26.09
CA VAL A 10 -0.21 -6.03 26.92
C VAL A 10 -1.67 -5.98 26.47
N GLY A 11 -1.99 -6.40 25.24
CA GLY A 11 -3.35 -6.41 24.72
C GLY A 11 -3.89 -5.01 24.40
N ILE A 12 -3.02 -4.03 24.21
CA ILE A 12 -3.40 -2.66 23.82
C ILE A 12 -3.16 -2.44 22.33
N ALA A 13 -3.97 -1.57 21.72
CA ALA A 13 -3.80 -1.21 20.33
C ALA A 13 -2.46 -0.50 20.11
N THR A 14 -1.74 -0.84 19.04
CA THR A 14 -0.44 -0.23 18.71
C THR A 14 -0.36 0.27 17.28
N MET A 15 0.54 1.23 17.07
CA MET A 15 0.85 1.78 15.75
C MET A 15 2.31 1.51 15.40
N ALA A 16 2.55 0.86 14.26
CA ALA A 16 3.89 0.62 13.74
C ALA A 16 4.41 1.84 12.97
N VAL A 17 5.72 2.11 13.06
CA VAL A 17 6.39 3.20 12.35
C VAL A 17 7.83 2.81 12.02
N GLY A 18 8.41 3.47 11.02
CA GLY A 18 9.80 3.28 10.62
C GLY A 18 9.95 2.27 9.47
N ALA A 19 10.67 2.68 8.42
CA ALA A 19 10.89 1.90 7.20
C ALA A 19 9.61 1.38 6.50
N ILE A 20 8.47 2.05 6.72
CA ILE A 20 7.22 1.79 5.98
C ILE A 20 7.17 2.80 4.83
N SER A 21 7.30 2.31 3.60
CA SER A 21 7.37 3.12 2.38
C SER A 21 6.29 2.80 1.35
N GLU A 22 5.63 1.65 1.48
CA GLU A 22 4.69 1.10 0.51
C GLU A 22 3.45 0.53 1.20
N ALA A 23 2.31 0.54 0.51
CA ALA A 23 1.07 -0.04 1.01
C ALA A 23 1.18 -1.55 1.26
N ASP A 24 2.05 -2.28 0.54
CA ASP A 24 2.25 -3.71 0.78
C ASP A 24 2.93 -3.98 2.13
N HIS A 25 3.82 -3.08 2.59
CA HIS A 25 4.37 -3.13 3.94
C HIS A 25 3.26 -2.93 4.98
N VAL A 26 2.38 -1.95 4.76
CA VAL A 26 1.23 -1.67 5.63
C VAL A 26 0.31 -2.89 5.70
N ASN A 27 -0.10 -3.42 4.55
CA ASN A 27 -0.99 -4.58 4.46
C ASN A 27 -0.39 -5.79 5.18
N SER A 28 0.90 -6.06 4.96
CA SER A 28 1.61 -7.14 5.63
C SER A 28 1.68 -6.96 7.15
N ILE A 29 1.86 -5.74 7.66
CA ILE A 29 1.89 -5.48 9.12
C ILE A 29 0.52 -5.69 9.75
N ILE A 30 -0.52 -5.13 9.14
CA ILE A 30 -1.89 -5.17 9.68
C ILE A 30 -2.48 -6.57 9.57
N ALA A 31 -2.37 -7.21 8.39
CA ALA A 31 -2.92 -8.55 8.16
C ALA A 31 -2.26 -9.64 9.03
N SER A 32 -0.99 -9.44 9.42
CA SER A 32 -0.30 -10.33 10.36
C SER A 32 -0.60 -10.03 11.84
N GLY A 33 -1.40 -9.00 12.14
CA GLY A 33 -1.71 -8.60 13.52
C GLY A 33 -0.52 -8.03 14.29
N ARG A 34 0.52 -7.54 13.59
CA ARG A 34 1.72 -6.97 14.23
C ARG A 34 1.50 -5.55 14.76
N ALA A 35 0.48 -4.86 14.26
CA ALA A 35 -0.01 -3.57 14.76
C ALA A 35 -1.46 -3.36 14.31
N ASP A 36 -2.14 -2.38 14.89
CA ASP A 36 -3.51 -2.00 14.52
C ASP A 36 -3.53 -0.82 13.54
N LEU A 37 -2.45 -0.02 13.52
CA LEU A 37 -2.24 1.09 12.59
C LEU A 37 -0.78 1.16 12.11
N CYS A 38 -0.56 1.87 11.00
CA CYS A 38 0.77 2.21 10.49
C CYS A 38 0.91 3.73 10.33
N ALA A 39 1.94 4.31 10.93
CA ALA A 39 2.31 5.70 10.73
C ALA A 39 3.34 5.82 9.59
N ILE A 40 3.04 6.71 8.65
CA ILE A 40 3.87 6.98 7.48
C ILE A 40 4.50 8.37 7.64
N GLY A 41 5.82 8.45 7.50
CA GLY A 41 6.58 9.69 7.71
C GLY A 41 7.19 10.21 6.41
N ARG A 42 8.46 9.88 6.17
CA ARG A 42 9.23 10.32 4.99
C ARG A 42 8.50 10.15 3.64
N PRO A 43 7.73 9.08 3.37
CA PRO A 43 6.99 8.97 2.11
C PRO A 43 6.00 10.12 1.88
N HIS A 44 5.28 10.57 2.91
CA HIS A 44 4.40 11.75 2.79
C HIS A 44 5.16 13.06 2.59
N LEU A 45 6.37 13.18 3.15
CA LEU A 45 7.22 14.35 2.91
C LEU A 45 7.70 14.42 1.45
N ALA A 46 8.05 13.28 0.87
CA ALA A 46 8.47 13.20 -0.53
C ALA A 46 7.29 13.32 -1.51
N HIS A 47 6.12 12.83 -1.11
CA HIS A 47 4.92 12.80 -1.94
C HIS A 47 3.67 12.98 -1.06
N PRO A 48 3.12 14.21 -0.94
CA PRO A 48 1.99 14.49 -0.04
C PRO A 48 0.73 13.65 -0.33
N ALA A 49 0.48 13.32 -1.59
CA ALA A 49 -0.66 12.49 -2.01
C ALA A 49 -0.35 10.97 -1.93
N TRP A 50 0.63 10.55 -1.13
CA TRP A 50 1.18 9.18 -1.15
C TRP A 50 0.09 8.12 -0.96
N THR A 51 -0.85 8.38 -0.05
CA THR A 51 -1.97 7.47 0.21
C THR A 51 -2.86 7.26 -1.01
N LEU A 52 -3.12 8.30 -1.82
CA LEU A 52 -3.93 8.19 -3.03
C LEU A 52 -3.20 7.41 -4.13
N ALA A 53 -1.90 7.66 -4.28
CA ALA A 53 -1.06 6.95 -5.25
C ALA A 53 -0.90 5.47 -4.90
N GLU A 54 -0.63 5.15 -3.63
CA GLU A 54 -0.50 3.78 -3.17
C GLU A 54 -1.82 3.01 -3.24
N ALA A 55 -2.95 3.65 -2.93
CA ALA A 55 -4.26 3.05 -3.11
C ALA A 55 -4.52 2.68 -4.58
N ALA A 56 -4.18 3.58 -5.51
CA ALA A 56 -4.26 3.29 -6.95
C ALA A 56 -3.28 2.17 -7.35
N ARG A 57 -2.05 2.16 -6.81
CA ARG A 57 -1.01 1.15 -7.08
C ARG A 57 -1.46 -0.25 -6.70
N ILE A 58 -2.07 -0.43 -5.53
CA ILE A 58 -2.60 -1.74 -5.10
C ILE A 58 -3.97 -2.05 -5.72
N GLY A 59 -4.58 -1.09 -6.41
CA GLY A 59 -5.90 -1.24 -7.04
C GLY A 59 -7.07 -1.16 -6.06
N TYR A 60 -6.89 -0.50 -4.91
CA TYR A 60 -7.96 -0.30 -3.94
C TYR A 60 -8.96 0.77 -4.42
N ARG A 61 -10.21 0.36 -4.64
CA ARG A 61 -11.33 1.23 -5.06
C ARG A 61 -12.47 1.26 -4.05
N GLY A 62 -12.22 0.83 -2.82
CA GLY A 62 -13.25 0.72 -1.78
C GLY A 62 -13.83 2.07 -1.36
N PRO A 63 -15.06 2.09 -0.84
CA PRO A 63 -15.75 3.32 -0.46
C PRO A 63 -15.31 3.88 0.91
N ILE A 64 -14.55 3.13 1.69
CA ILE A 64 -14.19 3.48 3.07
C ILE A 64 -12.75 3.96 3.13
N GLY A 65 -12.51 5.12 3.74
CA GLY A 65 -11.15 5.60 4.06
C GLY A 65 -10.35 6.15 2.87
N LEU A 66 -10.94 6.27 1.67
CA LEU A 66 -10.29 6.86 0.50
C LEU A 66 -11.15 7.98 -0.12
N ASP A 67 -11.23 9.11 0.58
CA ASP A 67 -11.89 10.30 0.08
C ASP A 67 -10.95 11.13 -0.78
N TRP A 68 -11.25 11.22 -2.07
CA TRP A 68 -10.57 12.13 -2.98
C TRP A 68 -11.14 13.54 -2.83
N PRO A 69 -10.31 14.55 -2.46
CA PRO A 69 -10.73 15.94 -2.46
C PRO A 69 -11.37 16.31 -3.81
N ALA A 70 -12.48 17.05 -3.77
CA ALA A 70 -13.24 17.40 -4.98
C ALA A 70 -12.36 17.95 -6.13
N PRO A 71 -11.35 18.82 -5.88
CA PRO A 71 -10.47 19.31 -6.93
C PRO A 71 -9.62 18.24 -7.63
N TYR A 72 -9.38 17.08 -7.01
CA TYR A 72 -8.49 16.03 -7.52
C TYR A 72 -9.24 14.86 -8.17
N ARG A 73 -10.57 14.84 -8.15
CA ARG A 73 -11.38 13.71 -8.64
C ARG A 73 -11.13 13.37 -10.10
N SER A 74 -10.87 14.37 -10.95
CA SER A 74 -10.55 14.17 -12.37
C SER A 74 -9.25 13.38 -12.58
N GLY A 75 -8.31 13.46 -11.63
CA GLY A 75 -7.03 12.74 -11.66
C GLY A 75 -7.12 11.27 -11.25
N LYS A 76 -8.20 10.85 -10.57
CA LYS A 76 -8.36 9.49 -10.03
C LYS A 76 -8.29 8.42 -11.11
N ALA A 77 -9.19 8.49 -12.09
CA ALA A 77 -9.34 7.43 -13.08
C ALA A 77 -8.11 7.28 -14.00
N PRO A 78 -7.44 8.37 -14.46
CA PRO A 78 -6.15 8.26 -15.14
C PRO A 78 -5.08 7.55 -14.31
N LEU A 79 -4.91 7.93 -13.03
CA LEU A 79 -3.91 7.36 -12.14
C LEU A 79 -4.12 5.86 -11.91
N GLU A 80 -5.37 5.47 -11.65
CA GLU A 80 -5.74 4.07 -11.45
C GLU A 80 -5.46 3.22 -12.71
N ARG A 81 -5.80 3.73 -13.90
CA ARG A 81 -5.53 3.04 -15.17
C ARG A 81 -4.04 2.90 -15.44
N GLU A 82 -3.26 3.93 -15.11
CA GLU A 82 -1.81 3.90 -15.29
C GLU A 82 -1.16 2.80 -14.45
N PHE A 83 -1.49 2.75 -13.15
CA PHE A 83 -0.98 1.69 -12.27
C PHE A 83 -1.50 0.30 -12.64
N GLU A 84 -2.75 0.19 -13.07
CA GLU A 84 -3.32 -1.06 -13.57
C GLU A 84 -2.52 -1.60 -14.77
N ARG A 85 -2.16 -0.72 -15.72
CA ARG A 85 -1.30 -1.06 -16.86
C ARG A 85 0.11 -1.47 -16.41
N LEU A 86 0.72 -0.74 -15.47
CA LEU A 86 2.06 -1.06 -14.95
C LEU A 86 2.08 -2.44 -14.28
N ARG A 87 1.05 -2.76 -13.50
CA ARG A 87 0.90 -4.07 -12.86
C ARG A 87 0.63 -5.19 -13.87
N GLY A 88 -0.22 -4.95 -14.87
CA GLY A 88 -0.45 -5.92 -15.95
C GLY A 88 0.84 -6.23 -16.73
N GLY A 89 1.65 -5.20 -17.00
CA GLY A 89 2.94 -5.35 -17.65
C GLY A 89 3.95 -6.15 -16.83
N SER A 90 4.01 -5.96 -15.51
CA SER A 90 4.92 -6.72 -14.64
C SER A 90 4.53 -8.20 -14.56
N VAL A 91 3.24 -8.51 -14.49
CA VAL A 91 2.74 -9.89 -14.50
C VAL A 91 3.07 -10.59 -15.82
N ALA A 92 2.81 -9.93 -16.97
CA ALA A 92 3.11 -10.49 -18.28
C ALA A 92 4.62 -10.74 -18.47
N ALA A 93 5.48 -9.83 -18.01
CA ALA A 93 6.93 -10.00 -18.06
C ALA A 93 7.40 -11.17 -17.17
N ALA A 94 6.83 -11.32 -15.97
CA ALA A 94 7.16 -12.43 -15.07
C ALA A 94 6.71 -13.78 -15.65
N GLU A 95 5.52 -13.85 -16.24
CA GLU A 95 5.02 -15.06 -16.90
C GLU A 95 5.89 -15.46 -18.09
N GLN A 96 6.33 -14.48 -18.88
CA GLN A 96 7.22 -14.72 -20.01
C GLN A 96 8.61 -15.20 -19.56
N ALA A 97 9.12 -14.67 -18.45
CA ALA A 97 10.37 -15.14 -17.84
C ALA A 97 10.24 -16.57 -17.29
N ASN A 98 9.15 -16.90 -16.61
CA ASN A 98 8.88 -18.25 -16.10
C ASN A 98 8.78 -19.27 -17.25
N LYS A 99 8.05 -18.92 -18.31
CA LYS A 99 7.97 -19.74 -19.53
C LYS A 99 9.33 -19.95 -20.19
N ALA A 100 10.21 -18.95 -20.18
CA ALA A 100 11.57 -19.08 -20.72
C ALA A 100 12.48 -19.97 -19.86
N LEU A 101 12.23 -20.03 -18.55
CA LEU A 101 12.94 -20.89 -17.59
C LEU A 101 12.37 -22.32 -17.52
N GLY A 102 11.22 -22.58 -18.15
CA GLY A 102 10.58 -23.90 -18.18
C GLY A 102 9.99 -24.33 -16.83
N VAL A 103 9.73 -23.37 -15.93
CA VAL A 103 9.09 -23.58 -14.62
C VAL A 103 7.69 -22.97 -14.62
#